data_AF-A0A3Q3F6C6-F1
#
_entry.id   AF-A0A3Q3F6C6-F1
#
_cell.length_a   1.000
_cell.length_b   1.000
_cell.length_c   1.000
_cell.angle_alpha   90.00
_cell.angle_beta   90.00
_cell.angle_gamma   90.00
#
_symmetry.space_group_name_H-M   'P 1'
#
loop_
_entity.id
_entity.type
_entity.pdbx_description
1 polymer ?
#
loop_
_entity_poly.entity_id
_entity_poly.type
_entity_poly.pdbx_seq_one_letter_code
_entity_poly.pdbx_strand_id
1 'polypeptide(L)'
;MDVLWAGTPMVTMPGETLASRVAASQLRCLGCPEMIALSRQDYEDIAVKLGSDMEFLKMVRARVWKQRICSPLFNTKQYTMDLERLYLQMWDHHSKGNKPEHMVQTVEASENA
;
A
#
# COMPACT_ATOMS: atom_id res chain seq x y z
N MET A 1 7.48 -3.44 5.95
CA MET A 1 6.49 -4.41 6.44
C MET A 1 6.51 -4.49 7.97
N ASP A 2 7.64 -4.79 8.60
CA ASP A 2 7.75 -5.00 10.06
C ASP A 2 7.18 -3.85 10.91
N VAL A 3 7.54 -2.61 10.57
CA VAL A 3 7.07 -1.41 11.29
C VAL A 3 5.55 -1.26 11.26
N LEU A 4 4.93 -1.56 10.11
CA LEU A 4 3.47 -1.52 9.94
C LEU A 4 2.80 -2.70 10.65
N TRP A 5 3.45 -3.88 10.66
CA TRP A 5 2.96 -5.03 11.41
C TRP A 5 2.94 -4.79 12.92
N ALA A 6 3.93 -4.05 13.42
CA ALA A 6 3.99 -3.58 14.81
C ALA A 6 2.98 -2.46 15.13
N GLY A 7 2.22 -1.96 14.14
CA GLY A 7 1.26 -0.88 14.35
C GLY A 7 1.86 0.53 14.36
N THR A 8 3.11 0.69 13.92
CA THR A 8 3.80 1.98 13.93
C THR A 8 3.61 2.70 12.59
N PRO A 9 3.10 3.94 12.58
CA PRO A 9 2.99 4.76 11.36
C PRO A 9 4.36 4.98 10.72
N MET A 10 4.38 5.05 9.38
CA MET A 10 5.59 5.25 8.58
C MET A 10 5.32 6.36 7.58
N VAL A 11 6.13 7.43 7.62
CA VAL A 11 6.11 8.50 6.62
C VAL A 11 7.04 8.11 5.46
N THR A 12 6.64 8.39 4.22
CA THR A 12 7.47 8.11 3.04
C THR A 12 7.30 9.19 1.98
N MET A 13 8.31 9.37 1.13
CA MET A 13 8.25 10.24 -0.05
C MET A 13 8.67 9.41 -1.27
N PRO A 14 7.73 8.98 -2.13
CA PRO A 14 8.04 8.12 -3.26
C PRO A 14 8.88 8.87 -4.31
N GLY A 15 9.94 8.24 -4.80
CA GLY A 15 10.69 8.71 -5.96
C GLY A 15 10.18 8.08 -7.26
N GLU A 16 11.07 8.02 -8.26
CA GLU A 16 10.77 7.48 -9.58
C GLU A 16 11.05 5.97 -9.68
N THR A 17 12.06 5.47 -8.97
CA THR A 17 12.47 4.05 -9.07
C THR A 17 11.48 3.13 -8.34
N LEU A 18 11.37 1.88 -8.78
CA LEU A 18 10.55 0.87 -8.11
C LEU A 18 10.89 0.78 -6.61
N ALA A 19 12.18 0.70 -6.28
CA ALA A 19 12.66 0.59 -4.90
C ALA A 19 12.19 1.77 -4.04
N SER A 20 12.20 2.99 -4.59
CA SER A 20 11.77 4.20 -3.88
C SER A 20 10.25 4.29 -3.65
N ARG A 21 9.44 3.43 -4.30
CA ARG A 21 7.97 3.49 -4.27
C ARG A 21 7.32 2.38 -3.44
N VAL A 22 8.11 1.42 -2.95
CA VAL A 22 7.61 0.25 -2.21
C VAL A 22 6.82 0.67 -0.96
N ALA A 23 7.37 1.58 -0.16
CA ALA A 23 6.72 2.08 1.06
C ALA A 23 5.39 2.79 0.76
N ALA A 24 5.34 3.60 -0.30
CA ALA A 24 4.11 4.27 -0.72
C ALA A 24 3.04 3.27 -1.22
N SER A 25 3.45 2.22 -1.94
CA SER A 25 2.55 1.14 -2.34
C SER A 25 1.93 0.42 -1.13
N GLN A 26 2.75 0.11 -0.12
CA GLN A 26 2.29 -0.49 1.14
C GLN A 26 1.27 0.39 1.85
N LEU A 27 1.53 1.70 1.96
CA LEU A 27 0.62 2.64 2.61
C LEU A 27 -0.70 2.84 1.85
N ARG A 28 -0.67 2.78 0.51
CA ARG A 28 -1.91 2.77 -0.31
C ARG A 28 -2.74 1.51 -0.06
N CYS A 29 -2.11 0.34 -0.07
CA CYS A 29 -2.78 -0.93 0.22
C CYS A 29 -3.34 -0.98 1.66
N LEU A 30 -2.64 -0.38 2.62
CA LEU A 30 -3.08 -0.25 4.01
C LEU A 30 -4.23 0.75 4.21
N GLY A 31 -4.46 1.68 3.26
CA GLY A 31 -5.44 2.76 3.41
C GLY A 31 -4.96 3.94 4.26
N CYS A 32 -3.66 4.24 4.24
CA CYS A 32 -3.04 5.39 4.91
C CYS A 32 -2.31 6.33 3.94
N PRO A 33 -2.98 6.86 2.89
CA PRO A 33 -2.32 7.72 1.89
C PRO A 33 -1.83 9.05 2.47
N GLU A 34 -2.37 9.50 3.60
CA GLU A 34 -1.94 10.73 4.29
C GLU A 34 -0.50 10.68 4.81
N MET A 35 0.11 9.49 4.84
CA MET A 35 1.52 9.30 5.24
C MET A 35 2.49 9.33 4.04
N ILE A 36 1.98 9.60 2.84
CA ILE A 36 2.74 9.65 1.59
C ILE A 36 2.95 11.11 1.20
N ALA A 37 4.15 11.62 1.45
CA ALA A 37 4.53 12.98 1.14
C ALA A 37 4.72 13.19 -0.37
N LEU A 38 4.37 14.38 -0.86
CA LEU A 38 4.55 14.80 -2.25
C LEU A 38 5.78 15.66 -2.48
N SER A 39 6.42 16.14 -1.40
CA SER A 39 7.65 16.93 -1.43
C SER A 39 8.46 16.72 -0.16
N ARG A 40 9.69 17.24 -0.13
CA ARG A 40 10.52 17.21 1.09
C ARG A 40 9.89 18.00 2.23
N GLN A 41 9.31 19.16 1.94
CA GLN A 41 8.62 19.97 2.94
C GLN A 41 7.42 19.23 3.51
N ASP A 42 6.60 18.62 2.65
CA ASP A 42 5.44 17.84 3.06
C ASP A 42 5.83 16.62 3.91
N TYR A 43 6.96 15.98 3.61
CA TYR A 43 7.52 14.90 4.42
C TYR A 43 7.85 15.37 5.84
N GLU A 44 8.50 16.52 5.96
CA GLU A 44 8.82 17.16 7.24
C GLU A 44 7.54 17.55 7.99
N ASP A 45 6.58 18.17 7.30
CA ASP A 45 5.32 18.63 7.89
C ASP A 45 4.50 17.45 8.45
N ILE A 46 4.40 16.33 7.73
CA ILE A 46 3.74 15.12 8.21
C ILE A 46 4.45 14.56 9.45
N ALA A 47 5.78 14.49 9.42
CA ALA A 47 6.57 13.98 10.55
C ALA A 47 6.45 14.87 11.79
N VAL A 48 6.53 16.19 11.63
CA VAL A 48 6.35 17.17 12.70
C VAL A 48 4.94 17.08 13.25
N LYS A 49 3.92 16.98 12.41
CA LYS A 49 2.52 16.84 12.85
C LYS A 49 2.31 15.58 13.69
N LEU A 50 2.87 14.44 13.28
CA LEU A 50 2.86 13.21 14.09
C LEU A 50 3.56 13.37 15.45
N GLY A 51 4.62 14.18 15.52
CA GLY A 51 5.38 14.43 16.75
C GLY A 51 4.78 15.49 17.68
N SER A 52 3.94 16.39 17.17
CA SER A 52 3.43 17.57 17.90
C SER A 52 1.92 17.56 18.14
N ASP A 53 1.14 16.84 17.33
CA ASP A 53 -0.31 16.68 17.48
C ASP A 53 -0.62 15.25 17.98
N MET A 54 -0.88 15.15 19.29
CA MET A 54 -1.12 13.87 19.96
C MET A 54 -2.41 13.19 19.50
N GLU A 55 -3.47 13.96 19.20
CA GLU A 55 -4.73 13.39 18.73
C GLU A 55 -4.59 12.87 17.31
N PHE A 56 -3.86 13.59 16.44
CA PHE A 56 -3.52 13.09 15.12
C PHE A 56 -2.67 11.80 15.20
N LEU A 57 -1.65 11.76 16.04
CA LEU A 57 -0.84 10.56 16.24
C LEU A 57 -1.70 9.36 16.70
N LYS A 58 -2.57 9.56 17.68
CA LYS A 58 -3.46 8.53 18.21
C LYS A 58 -4.40 8.00 17.13
N MET A 59 -4.99 8.89 16.33
CA MET A 59 -5.87 8.54 15.21
C MET A 59 -5.13 7.69 14.17
N VAL A 60 -3.94 8.11 13.74
CA VAL A 60 -3.16 7.39 12.70
C VAL A 60 -2.70 6.03 13.23
N ARG A 61 -2.22 5.94 14.48
CA ARG A 61 -1.85 4.66 15.11
C ARG A 61 -3.03 3.71 15.18
N ALA A 62 -4.21 4.19 15.58
CA ALA A 62 -5.42 3.37 15.63
C ALA A 62 -5.81 2.85 14.22
N ARG A 63 -5.68 3.69 13.19
CA ARG A 63 -5.92 3.29 11.80
C ARG A 63 -4.94 2.21 11.35
N VAL A 64 -3.63 2.41 11.51
CA VAL A 64 -2.60 1.41 11.16
C VAL A 64 -2.85 0.10 11.90
N TRP A 65 -3.18 0.17 13.20
CA TRP A 65 -3.46 -1.02 14.01
C TRP A 65 -4.68 -1.81 13.53
N LYS A 66 -5.78 -1.14 13.15
CA LYS A 66 -6.97 -1.78 12.56
C LYS A 66 -6.64 -2.33 11.17
N GLN A 67 -6.07 -1.50 10.31
CA GLN A 67 -5.91 -1.81 8.89
C GLN A 67 -4.85 -2.87 8.61
N ARG A 68 -3.86 -3.08 9.49
CA ARG A 68 -2.90 -4.19 9.30
C ARG A 68 -3.58 -5.57 9.26
N ILE A 69 -4.79 -5.70 9.84
CA ILE A 69 -5.60 -6.93 9.82
C ILE A 69 -6.72 -6.83 8.78
N CYS A 70 -7.38 -5.67 8.66
CA CYS A 70 -8.54 -5.51 7.78
C CYS A 70 -8.18 -5.28 6.31
N SER A 71 -7.01 -4.72 6.03
CA SER A 71 -6.57 -4.47 4.65
C SER A 71 -5.95 -5.71 4.01
N PRO A 72 -5.80 -5.74 2.67
CA PRO A 72 -5.14 -6.84 1.97
C PRO A 72 -3.64 -6.97 2.27
N LEU A 73 -2.99 -5.94 2.84
CA LEU A 73 -1.52 -5.84 2.90
C LEU A 73 -0.84 -7.05 3.56
N PHE A 74 -1.45 -7.64 4.58
CA PHE A 74 -0.93 -8.82 5.28
C PHE A 74 -1.81 -10.06 5.12
N ASN A 75 -2.83 -10.01 4.25
CA ASN A 75 -3.68 -11.15 3.96
C ASN A 75 -3.03 -12.03 2.88
N THR A 76 -2.20 -12.98 3.33
CA THR A 76 -1.47 -13.88 2.42
C THR A 76 -2.39 -14.78 1.61
N LYS A 77 -3.53 -15.21 2.18
CA LYS A 77 -4.54 -16.01 1.46
C LYS A 77 -5.08 -15.24 0.25
N GLN A 78 -5.52 -14.01 0.47
CA GLN A 78 -6.03 -13.14 -0.60
C GLN A 78 -4.94 -12.84 -1.63
N TYR A 79 -3.74 -12.48 -1.17
CA TYR A 79 -2.59 -12.22 -2.05
C TYR A 79 -2.28 -13.42 -2.96
N THR A 80 -2.26 -14.64 -2.41
CA THR A 80 -2.04 -15.86 -3.20
C THR A 80 -3.15 -16.08 -4.22
N MET A 81 -4.41 -15.91 -3.85
CA MET A 81 -5.53 -16.06 -4.78
C MET A 81 -5.48 -15.05 -5.93
N ASP A 82 -5.12 -13.80 -5.65
CA ASP A 82 -4.98 -12.77 -6.69
C ASP A 82 -3.77 -13.04 -7.59
N LEU A 83 -2.66 -13.54 -7.02
CA LEU A 83 -1.49 -13.96 -7.78
C LEU A 83 -1.78 -15.17 -8.68
N GLU A 84 -2.49 -16.18 -8.18
CA GLU A 84 -2.91 -17.35 -8.95
C GLU A 84 -3.83 -16.94 -10.11
N ARG A 85 -4.77 -16.01 -9.87
CA ARG A 85 -5.61 -15.45 -10.93
C ARG A 85 -4.76 -14.80 -12.02
N LEU A 86 -3.75 -14.02 -11.63
CA LEU A 86 -2.83 -13.39 -12.59
C LEU A 86 -2.03 -14.44 -13.37
N TYR A 87 -1.54 -15.50 -12.72
CA TYR A 87 -0.85 -16.60 -13.41
C TYR A 87 -1.73 -17.29 -14.45
N LEU A 88 -3.00 -17.56 -14.11
CA LEU A 88 -3.94 -18.16 -15.05
C LEU A 88 -4.23 -17.24 -16.25
N GLN A 89 -4.34 -15.93 -16.03
CA GLN A 89 -4.50 -14.96 -17.12
C GLN A 89 -3.26 -14.91 -18.03
N MET A 90 -2.06 -14.88 -17.44
CA MET A 90 -0.79 -14.94 -18.20
C MET A 90 -0.69 -16.22 -19.03
N TRP A 91 -1.09 -17.36 -18.45
CA TRP A 91 -1.10 -18.65 -19.11
C TRP A 91 -2.11 -18.71 -20.27
N ASP A 92 -3.35 -18.28 -20.03
CA ASP A 92 -4.40 -18.23 -21.06
C ASP A 92 -3.96 -17.38 -22.25
N HIS A 93 -3.40 -16.18 -21.99
CA HIS A 93 -2.84 -15.29 -23.02
C HIS A 93 -1.75 -15.96 -23.84
N HIS A 94 -0.79 -16.59 -23.17
CA HIS A 94 0.30 -17.30 -23.84
C HIS A 94 -0.20 -18.50 -24.65
N SER A 95 -1.14 -19.29 -24.10
CA SER A 95 -1.68 -20.49 -24.75
C SER A 95 -2.41 -20.21 -26.06
N LYS A 96 -2.90 -18.97 -26.25
CA LYS A 96 -3.51 -18.46 -27.48
C LYS A 96 -2.48 -18.03 -28.54
N GLY A 97 -1.18 -18.16 -28.25
CA GLY A 97 -0.09 -17.76 -29.14
C GLY A 97 0.24 -16.26 -29.11
N ASN A 98 -0.34 -15.50 -28.18
CA ASN A 98 -0.05 -14.08 -28.04
C ASN A 98 1.34 -13.85 -27.43
N LYS A 99 1.97 -12.73 -27.79
CA LYS A 99 3.22 -12.27 -27.16
C LYS A 99 2.94 -11.60 -25.82
N PRO A 100 3.90 -11.57 -24.87
CA PRO A 100 3.74 -10.85 -23.62
C PRO A 100 3.36 -9.37 -23.85
N GLU A 101 2.39 -8.90 -23.10
CA GLU A 101 1.92 -7.51 -23.12
C GLU A 101 1.67 -7.01 -21.70
N HIS A 102 1.43 -5.71 -21.55
CA HIS A 102 1.13 -5.13 -20.24
C HIS A 102 -0.25 -5.58 -19.75
N MET A 103 -0.27 -6.22 -18.57
CA MET A 103 -1.50 -6.59 -17.88
C MET A 103 -1.72 -5.64 -16.72
N VAL A 104 -2.72 -4.78 -16.84
CA VAL A 104 -3.06 -3.80 -15.81
C VAL A 104 -4.45 -4.12 -15.27
N GLN A 105 -4.55 -4.37 -13.97
CA GLN A 105 -5.83 -4.34 -13.26
C GLN A 105 -5.99 -2.96 -12.64
N THR A 106 -7.05 -2.26 -13.02
CA THR A 106 -7.54 -1.12 -12.26
C THR A 106 -8.04 -1.63 -10.92
N VAL A 107 -7.34 -1.24 -9.85
CA VAL A 107 -7.83 -1.46 -8.49
C VAL A 107 -8.98 -0.47 -8.29
N GLU A 108 -10.22 -0.93 -8.41
CA GLU A 108 -11.36 -0.18 -7.87
C GLU A 108 -11.16 -0.10 -6.37
N ALA A 109 -11.12 1.13 -5.83
CA ALA A 109 -11.07 1.32 -4.39
C ALA A 109 -12.32 0.65 -3.81
N SER A 110 -12.14 -0.43 -3.06
CA SER A 110 -13.22 -1.04 -2.31
C SER A 110 -13.68 -0.03 -1.25
N GLU A 111 -14.69 0.77 -1.60
CA GLU A 111 -15.53 1.47 -0.64
C GLU A 111 -16.29 0.39 0.14
N ASN A 112 -15.68 -0.18 1.17
CA ASN A 112 -16.41 -0.91 2.19
C ASN A 112 -15.87 -0.50 3.57
N ALA A 113 -16.79 0.14 4.29
CA ALA A 113 -16.75 0.76 5.62
C ALA A 113 -16.02 -0.01 6.75
#